data_AF-A0A1F4YE93-F1
#
_entry.id   AF-A0A1F4YE93-F1
#
_cell.length_a   1.000
_cell.length_b   1.000
_cell.length_c   1.000
_cell.angle_alpha   90.00
_cell.angle_beta   90.00
_cell.angle_gamma   90.00
#
_symmetry.space_group_name_H-M   'P 1'
#
loop_
_entity.id
_entity.type
_entity.pdbx_description
1 polymer ?
#
loop_
_entity_poly.entity_id
_entity_poly.type
_entity_poly.pdbx_seq_one_letter_code
_entity_poly.pdbx_strand_id
1 'polypeptide(L)'
;MLTDNFLLALLLASLFLNLSIFLSRVTARALKVNQSLPAEIFKLKGTSLSEVWELVLQAELWEVVLPIFVYSLIYSYLPSSGIKSGLWLGLVIFILGTLPNVIDLGNTLKLPLSVWLHQLVWRLIRTFLVFGTFGYFFN
;
A
#
# COMPACT_ATOMS: atom_id res chain seq x y z
N MET A 1 -7.29 17.83 -19.61
CA MET A 1 -7.89 16.49 -19.47
C MET A 1 -6.93 15.47 -18.89
N LEU A 2 -5.81 15.13 -19.57
CA LEU A 2 -4.86 14.13 -19.05
C LEU A 2 -4.16 14.56 -17.73
N THR A 3 -3.84 15.85 -17.61
CA THR A 3 -3.24 16.45 -16.41
C THR A 3 -4.21 16.52 -15.22
N ASP A 4 -5.48 16.80 -15.49
CA ASP A 4 -6.51 16.94 -14.44
C ASP A 4 -6.85 15.57 -13.83
N ASN A 5 -6.98 14.55 -14.67
CA ASN A 5 -7.19 13.16 -14.22
C ASN A 5 -5.99 12.62 -13.45
N PHE A 6 -4.77 12.98 -13.85
CA PHE A 6 -3.55 12.59 -13.15
C PHE A 6 -3.50 13.15 -11.72
N LEU A 7 -3.77 14.45 -11.56
CA LEU A 7 -3.78 15.10 -10.25
C LEU A 7 -4.88 14.54 -9.34
N LEU A 8 -6.09 14.33 -9.88
CA LEU A 8 -7.20 13.74 -9.13
C LEU A 8 -6.92 12.30 -8.71
N ALA A 9 -6.35 11.49 -9.60
CA ALA A 9 -5.95 10.12 -9.31
C ALA A 9 -4.88 10.07 -8.22
N LEU A 10 -3.90 10.97 -8.25
CA LEU A 10 -2.85 11.07 -7.24
C LEU A 10 -3.43 11.47 -5.87
N LEU A 11 -4.30 12.49 -5.83
CA LEU A 11 -4.94 12.94 -4.59
C LEU A 11 -5.83 11.85 -3.96
N LEU A 12 -6.66 11.18 -4.78
CA LEU A 12 -7.55 10.13 -4.28
C LEU A 12 -6.79 8.85 -3.88
N ALA A 13 -5.76 8.46 -4.63
CA ALA A 13 -4.92 7.33 -4.27
C ALA A 13 -4.15 7.59 -2.97
N SER A 14 -3.61 8.79 -2.78
CA SER A 14 -2.98 9.22 -1.53
C SER A 14 -3.99 9.21 -0.37
N LEU A 15 -5.21 9.71 -0.58
CA LEU A 15 -6.25 9.70 0.45
C LEU A 15 -6.60 8.26 0.86
N PHE A 16 -6.80 7.36 -0.10
CA PHE A 16 -7.08 5.95 0.20
C PHE A 16 -5.89 5.21 0.82
N LEU A 17 -4.66 5.52 0.39
CA LEU A 17 -3.45 5.00 1.00
C LEU A 17 -3.42 5.35 2.49
N ASN A 18 -3.56 6.64 2.82
CA ASN A 18 -3.53 7.14 4.19
C ASN A 18 -4.69 6.59 5.02
N LEU A 19 -5.89 6.50 4.45
CA LEU A 19 -7.05 5.88 5.11
C LEU A 19 -6.79 4.39 5.42
N SER A 20 -6.20 3.65 4.47
CA SER A 20 -5.85 2.23 4.68
C SER A 20 -4.82 2.05 5.78
N ILE A 21 -3.80 2.93 5.85
CA ILE A 21 -2.79 2.93 6.91
C ILE A 21 -3.45 3.19 8.27
N PHE A 22 -4.31 4.20 8.33
CA PHE A 22 -5.03 4.55 9.55
C PHE A 22 -5.89 3.38 10.04
N LEU A 23 -6.73 2.81 9.17
CA LEU A 23 -7.60 1.68 9.51
C LEU A 23 -6.80 0.43 9.89
N SER A 24 -5.68 0.16 9.23
CA SER A 24 -4.77 -0.93 9.59
C SER A 24 -4.22 -0.79 11.01
N ARG A 25 -3.87 0.44 11.43
CA ARG A 25 -3.41 0.73 12.79
C ARG A 25 -4.53 0.61 13.82
N VAL A 26 -5.73 1.12 13.51
CA VAL A 26 -6.91 1.01 14.38
C VAL A 26 -7.27 -0.45 14.60
N THR A 27 -7.36 -1.24 13.53
CA THR A 27 -7.69 -2.67 13.60
C THR A 27 -6.58 -3.48 14.28
N ALA A 28 -5.31 -3.18 14.05
CA ALA A 28 -4.21 -3.82 14.78
C ALA A 28 -4.30 -3.59 16.31
N ARG A 29 -4.69 -2.38 16.74
CA ARG A 29 -4.93 -2.05 18.14
C ARG A 29 -6.16 -2.77 18.70
N ALA A 30 -7.28 -2.73 17.98
CA ALA A 30 -8.53 -3.36 18.40
C ALA A 30 -8.41 -4.87 18.54
N LEU A 31 -7.72 -5.52 17.61
CA LEU A 31 -7.49 -6.96 17.57
C LEU A 31 -6.28 -7.41 18.40
N LYS A 32 -5.61 -6.49 19.11
CA LYS A 32 -4.41 -6.77 19.93
C LYS A 32 -3.30 -7.50 19.16
N VAL A 33 -3.22 -7.29 17.85
CA VAL A 33 -2.29 -7.98 16.93
C VAL A 33 -0.83 -7.76 17.34
N ASN A 34 -0.53 -6.61 17.94
CA ASN A 34 0.83 -6.24 18.34
C ASN A 34 1.26 -6.78 19.71
N GLN A 35 0.36 -7.42 20.48
CA GLN A 35 0.71 -7.97 21.80
C GLN A 35 1.60 -9.22 21.71
N SER A 36 1.64 -9.87 20.55
CA SER A 36 2.45 -11.06 20.28
C SER A 36 3.78 -10.75 19.61
N LEU A 37 4.13 -9.47 19.43
CA LEU A 37 5.41 -9.04 18.85
C LEU A 37 6.52 -9.06 19.91
N PRO A 38 7.72 -9.59 19.59
CA PRO A 38 8.88 -9.54 20.48
C PRO A 38 9.18 -8.12 20.96
N ALA A 39 9.44 -7.95 22.26
CA ALA A 39 9.74 -6.66 22.88
C ALA A 39 10.97 -5.95 22.26
N GLU A 40 11.84 -6.69 21.57
CA GLU A 40 13.01 -6.16 20.85
C GLU A 40 12.62 -5.25 19.67
N ILE A 41 11.43 -5.41 19.10
CA ILE A 41 10.91 -4.56 18.00
C ILE A 41 10.44 -3.21 18.53
N PHE A 42 10.12 -3.09 19.82
CA PHE A 42 9.55 -1.89 20.44
C PHE A 42 10.58 -0.85 20.90
N LYS A 43 11.85 -0.95 20.50
CA LYS A 43 12.80 0.15 20.66
C LYS A 43 12.43 1.30 19.71
N LEU A 44 11.34 2.01 20.01
CA LEU A 44 11.11 3.36 19.54
C LEU A 44 12.22 4.24 20.13
N LYS A 45 13.30 4.42 19.37
CA LYS A 45 14.07 5.67 19.43
C LYS A 45 13.09 6.81 19.17
N GLY A 46 13.17 7.88 19.96
CA GLY A 46 12.24 9.00 19.88
C GLY A 46 12.03 9.45 18.45
N THR A 47 10.80 9.35 17.95
CA THR A 47 10.44 9.70 16.59
C THR A 47 10.56 11.20 16.42
N SER A 48 11.58 11.65 15.70
CA SER A 48 11.68 13.04 15.27
C SER A 48 10.63 13.32 14.17
N LEU A 49 10.09 14.54 14.12
CA LEU A 49 9.14 14.94 13.06
C LEU A 49 9.71 14.73 11.65
N SER A 50 11.03 14.87 11.49
CA SER A 50 11.75 14.60 10.24
C SER A 50 11.69 13.13 9.82
N GLU A 51 11.83 12.18 10.74
CA GLU A 51 11.74 10.74 10.42
C GLU A 51 10.32 10.35 10.03
N VAL A 52 9.30 10.93 10.69
CA VAL A 52 7.90 10.70 10.32
C VAL A 52 7.60 11.26 8.93
N TRP A 53 8.13 12.45 8.62
CA TRP A 53 7.98 13.07 7.31
C TRP A 53 8.65 12.25 6.21
N GLU A 54 9.89 11.79 6.42
CA GLU A 54 10.60 10.93 5.46
C GLU A 54 9.84 9.62 5.22
N LEU A 55 9.31 8.98 6.26
CA LEU A 55 8.55 7.74 6.12
C LEU A 55 7.26 7.92 5.33
N VAL A 56 6.52 9.01 5.58
CA VAL A 56 5.28 9.31 4.83
C VAL A 56 5.60 9.68 3.38
N LEU A 57 6.62 10.50 3.15
CA LEU A 57 6.98 10.97 1.82
C LEU A 57 7.55 9.84 0.97
N GLN A 58 8.36 8.94 1.55
CA GLN A 58 8.81 7.73 0.88
C GLN A 58 7.64 6.81 0.52
N ALA A 59 6.70 6.59 1.44
CA ALA A 59 5.53 5.75 1.17
C ALA A 59 4.69 6.33 0.03
N GLU A 60 4.43 7.64 0.02
CA GLU A 60 3.71 8.30 -1.07
C GLU A 60 4.44 8.20 -2.42
N LEU A 61 5.76 8.44 -2.43
CA LEU A 61 6.56 8.34 -3.65
C LEU A 61 6.54 6.94 -4.26
N TRP A 62 6.73 5.91 -3.43
CA TRP A 62 6.86 4.53 -3.89
C TRP A 62 5.54 3.81 -4.11
N GLU A 63 4.51 4.15 -3.34
CA GLU A 63 3.23 3.45 -3.38
C GLU A 63 2.16 4.19 -4.19
N VAL A 64 2.32 5.49 -4.46
CA VAL A 64 1.36 6.27 -5.24
C VAL A 64 2.00 6.93 -6.47
N VAL A 65 3.05 7.74 -6.30
CA VAL A 65 3.61 8.57 -7.39
C VAL A 65 4.31 7.73 -8.47
N LEU A 66 5.16 6.80 -8.07
CA LEU A 66 5.85 5.93 -9.04
C LEU A 66 4.86 4.97 -9.71
N PRO A 67 3.95 4.31 -8.97
CA PRO A 67 2.90 3.49 -9.56
C PRO A 67 1.98 4.21 -10.53
N ILE A 68 1.50 5.44 -10.23
CA ILE A 68 0.64 6.19 -11.16
C ILE A 68 1.41 6.56 -12.43
N PHE A 69 2.69 6.93 -12.30
CA PHE A 69 3.52 7.24 -13.45
C PHE A 69 3.70 6.01 -14.34
N VAL A 70 4.09 4.87 -13.77
CA VAL A 70 4.23 3.60 -14.51
C VAL A 70 2.90 3.18 -15.12
N TYR A 71 1.81 3.26 -14.36
CA TYR A 71 0.45 2.94 -14.85
C TYR A 71 0.08 3.79 -16.06
N SER A 72 0.34 5.10 -16.00
CA SER A 72 0.05 6.04 -17.10
C SER A 72 0.85 5.77 -18.37
N LEU A 73 2.00 5.07 -18.28
CA LEU A 73 2.77 4.66 -19.45
C LEU A 73 2.24 3.37 -20.08
N ILE A 74 1.72 2.45 -19.27
CA ILE A 74 1.30 1.11 -19.71
C ILE A 74 -0.21 0.97 -19.96
N TYR A 75 -1.04 1.90 -19.48
CA TYR A 75 -2.51 1.72 -19.49
C TYR A 75 -3.08 1.52 -20.90
N SER A 76 -2.51 2.20 -21.90
CA SER A 76 -2.95 2.08 -23.31
C SER A 76 -2.72 0.68 -23.89
N TYR A 77 -1.87 -0.14 -23.25
CA TYR A 77 -1.55 -1.49 -23.66
C TYR A 77 -2.27 -2.56 -22.82
N LEU A 78 -3.06 -2.16 -21.81
CA LEU A 78 -3.78 -3.11 -20.98
C LEU A 78 -4.99 -3.70 -21.71
N PRO A 79 -5.21 -5.02 -21.64
CA PRO A 79 -6.28 -5.70 -22.36
C PRO A 79 -7.69 -5.42 -21.81
N SER A 80 -7.79 -4.67 -20.71
CA SER A 80 -9.05 -4.27 -20.08
C SER A 80 -8.99 -2.78 -19.76
N SER A 81 -10.16 -2.14 -19.71
CA SER A 81 -10.26 -0.72 -19.39
C SER A 81 -10.91 -0.51 -18.02
N GLY A 82 -10.68 0.67 -17.44
CA GLY A 82 -11.31 1.07 -16.20
C GLY A 82 -10.76 0.39 -14.95
N ILE A 83 -11.57 0.36 -13.89
CA ILE A 83 -11.22 -0.20 -12.57
C ILE A 83 -10.68 -1.63 -12.66
N LYS A 84 -11.20 -2.45 -13.58
CA LYS A 84 -10.79 -3.86 -13.74
C LYS A 84 -9.30 -4.00 -14.06
N SER A 85 -8.78 -3.12 -14.92
CA SER A 85 -7.37 -3.10 -15.32
C SER A 85 -6.46 -2.66 -14.17
N GLY A 86 -6.91 -1.66 -13.40
CA GLY A 86 -6.32 -1.24 -12.13
C GLY A 86 -6.21 -2.39 -11.14
N LEU A 87 -7.33 -3.06 -10.85
CA LEU A 87 -7.35 -4.19 -9.90
C LEU A 87 -6.47 -5.36 -10.37
N TRP A 88 -6.44 -5.64 -11.67
CA TRP A 88 -5.59 -6.71 -12.21
C TRP A 88 -4.10 -6.38 -12.01
N LEU A 89 -3.67 -5.16 -12.34
CA LEU A 89 -2.29 -4.72 -12.09
C LEU A 89 -1.96 -4.71 -10.59
N GLY A 90 -2.90 -4.25 -9.76
CA GLY A 90 -2.74 -4.27 -8.31
C GLY A 90 -2.54 -5.71 -7.79
N LEU A 91 -3.26 -6.68 -8.32
CA LEU A 91 -3.10 -8.10 -7.97
C LEU A 91 -1.75 -8.65 -8.44
N VAL A 92 -1.31 -8.33 -9.65
CA VAL A 92 0.02 -8.74 -10.16
C VAL A 92 1.14 -8.19 -9.29
N ILE A 93 1.09 -6.90 -8.95
CA ILE A 93 2.09 -6.24 -8.10
C ILE A 93 2.08 -6.82 -6.68
N PHE A 94 0.88 -7.11 -6.15
CA PHE A 94 0.77 -7.76 -4.86
C PHE A 94 1.42 -9.14 -4.86
N ILE A 95 1.17 -9.98 -5.87
CA ILE A 95 1.70 -11.34 -5.94
C ILE A 95 3.21 -11.35 -6.19
N LEU A 96 3.71 -10.52 -7.12
CA LEU A 96 5.11 -10.54 -7.52
C LEU A 96 6.04 -9.73 -6.61
N GLY A 97 5.53 -8.70 -5.94
CA GLY A 97 6.34 -7.81 -5.10
C GLY A 97 5.99 -7.93 -3.62
N THR A 98 4.74 -7.61 -3.29
CA THR A 98 4.36 -7.38 -1.89
C THR A 98 4.27 -8.66 -1.08
N LEU A 99 3.73 -9.73 -1.67
CA LEU A 99 3.58 -11.05 -1.06
C LEU A 99 4.93 -11.68 -0.70
N PRO A 100 5.91 -11.86 -1.61
CA PRO A 100 7.20 -12.46 -1.26
C PRO A 100 7.96 -11.64 -0.21
N ASN A 101 7.87 -10.31 -0.26
CA ASN A 101 8.51 -9.44 0.73
C ASN A 101 7.92 -9.65 2.14
N VAL A 102 6.59 -9.72 2.26
CA VAL A 102 5.94 -10.05 3.55
C VAL A 102 6.30 -11.46 3.99
N ILE A 103 6.42 -12.40 3.05
CA ILE A 103 6.80 -13.78 3.36
C ILE A 103 8.19 -13.86 3.97
N ASP A 104 9.14 -13.18 3.36
CA ASP A 104 10.52 -13.18 3.78
C ASP A 104 10.70 -12.45 5.12
N LEU A 105 10.09 -11.27 5.28
CA LEU A 105 10.06 -10.53 6.56
C LEU A 105 9.44 -11.36 7.68
N GLY A 106 8.33 -12.02 7.36
CA GLY A 106 7.57 -12.80 8.29
C GLY A 106 8.27 -14.06 8.77
N ASN A 107 9.00 -14.73 7.88
CA ASN A 107 9.86 -15.86 8.23
C ASN A 107 11.09 -15.42 9.03
N THR A 108 11.74 -14.33 8.60
CA THR A 108 12.94 -13.77 9.25
C THR A 108 12.65 -13.31 10.68
N LEU A 109 11.55 -12.59 10.88
CA LEU A 109 11.16 -12.05 12.18
C LEU A 109 10.32 -13.02 13.02
N LYS A 110 10.09 -14.25 12.52
CA LYS A 110 9.23 -15.28 13.15
C LYS A 110 7.90 -14.70 13.64
N LEU A 111 7.24 -13.92 12.78
CA LEU A 111 6.01 -13.23 13.14
C LEU A 111 4.87 -14.22 13.40
N PRO A 112 4.01 -13.97 14.41
CA PRO A 112 2.79 -14.74 14.61
C PRO A 112 1.89 -14.71 13.37
N LEU A 113 1.19 -15.82 13.10
CA LEU A 113 0.29 -15.94 11.95
C LEU A 113 -0.76 -14.81 11.88
N SER A 114 -1.25 -14.36 13.04
CA SER A 114 -2.20 -13.24 13.13
C SER A 114 -1.63 -11.92 12.61
N VAL A 115 -0.38 -11.60 12.94
CA VAL A 115 0.33 -10.41 12.45
C VAL A 115 0.52 -10.49 10.95
N TRP A 116 0.90 -11.67 10.47
CA TRP A 116 1.09 -11.99 9.07
C TRP A 116 -0.15 -11.77 8.21
N LEU A 117 -1.25 -12.41 8.59
CA LEU A 117 -2.51 -12.30 7.87
C LEU A 117 -3.01 -10.86 7.88
N HIS A 118 -2.88 -10.17 9.01
CA HIS A 118 -3.23 -8.76 9.13
C HIS A 118 -2.44 -7.90 8.15
N GLN A 119 -1.11 -8.07 8.09
CA GLN A 119 -0.26 -7.31 7.17
C GLN A 119 -0.58 -7.63 5.70
N LEU A 120 -0.78 -8.90 5.34
CA LEU A 120 -1.12 -9.30 3.97
C LEU A 120 -2.45 -8.72 3.51
N VAL A 121 -3.49 -8.83 4.35
CA VAL A 121 -4.83 -8.31 4.03
C VAL A 121 -4.78 -6.81 3.82
N TRP A 122 -4.15 -6.06 4.73
CA TRP A 122 -4.07 -4.60 4.60
C TRP A 122 -3.21 -4.15 3.44
N ARG A 123 -2.14 -4.87 3.12
CA ARG A 123 -1.33 -4.62 1.91
C ARG A 123 -2.13 -4.89 0.64
N LEU A 124 -2.93 -5.96 0.60
CA LEU A 124 -3.81 -6.25 -0.54
C LEU A 124 -4.87 -5.16 -0.73
N ILE A 125 -5.58 -4.80 0.35
CA ILE A 125 -6.61 -3.75 0.34
C ILE A 125 -6.01 -2.44 -0.18
N ARG A 126 -4.85 -2.05 0.37
CA ARG A 126 -4.16 -0.83 -0.04
C ARG A 126 -3.84 -0.84 -1.53
N THR A 127 -3.20 -1.90 -2.03
CA THR A 127 -2.85 -2.01 -3.44
C THR A 127 -4.09 -1.94 -4.33
N PHE A 128 -5.19 -2.57 -3.92
CA PHE A 128 -6.44 -2.52 -4.68
C PHE A 128 -7.08 -1.13 -4.69
N LEU A 129 -7.05 -0.41 -3.57
CA LEU A 129 -7.57 0.96 -3.50
C LEU A 129 -6.75 1.91 -4.37
N VAL A 130 -5.42 1.81 -4.30
CA VAL A 130 -4.52 2.66 -5.09
C VAL A 130 -4.68 2.37 -6.59
N PHE A 131 -4.47 1.12 -7.02
CA PHE A 131 -4.53 0.80 -8.45
C PHE A 131 -5.95 0.83 -9.01
N GLY A 132 -6.98 0.53 -8.20
CA GLY A 132 -8.38 0.70 -8.58
C GLY A 132 -8.72 2.17 -8.85
N THR A 133 -8.13 3.10 -8.08
CA THR A 133 -8.25 4.54 -8.33
C THR A 133 -7.59 4.94 -9.64
N PHE A 134 -6.40 4.42 -9.95
CA PHE A 134 -5.76 4.66 -11.25
C PHE A 134 -6.62 4.11 -12.39
N GLY A 135 -7.10 2.87 -12.27
CA GLY A 135 -8.00 2.29 -13.26
C GLY A 135 -9.27 3.12 -13.48
N TYR A 136 -9.82 3.76 -12.44
CA TYR A 136 -10.99 4.61 -12.59
C TYR A 136 -10.72 5.88 -13.40
N PHE A 137 -9.60 6.57 -13.15
CA PHE A 137 -9.29 7.87 -13.75
C PHE A 137 -8.58 7.80 -15.12
N PHE A 138 -7.95 6.68 -15.44
CA PHE A 138 -7.25 6.45 -16.71
C PHE A 138 -8.03 5.51 -17.65
N ASN A 139 -9.37 5.60 -17.63
CA ASN A 139 -10.27 4.85 -18.51
C ASN A 139 -10.60 5.60 -19.79
#